data_AF-A0AAV5C0B3-F1
#
_entry.id   AF-A0AAV5C0B3-F1
#
_cell.length_a   1.000
_cell.length_b   1.000
_cell.length_c   1.000
_cell.angle_alpha   90.00
_cell.angle_beta   90.00
_cell.angle_gamma   90.00
#
_symmetry.space_group_name_H-M   'P 1'
#
loop_
_entity.id
_entity.type
_entity.pdbx_description
1 polymer ?
#
loop_
_entity_poly.entity_id
_entity_poly.type
_entity_poly.pdbx_seq_one_letter_code
_entity_poly.pdbx_strand_id
1 'polypeptide(L)'
;MEIVYDAKVNLLEEKRTNSMDMEVNRMASEMRKDMENLFQRSGNSVDTMHIVKSKFQQFVDEIKEELPANQQSRVEEIEGFIRCSIPSEINILPPNELCSRRRVKRFRAHSDKGGSEKKEETKKKKNEIVPHLCGSCKELILHDKRYCPKNVTLP
;
A
#
# COMPACT_ATOMS: atom_id res chain seq x y z
N MET A 1 -21.94 18.85 -16.87
CA MET A 1 -21.21 17.69 -16.31
C MET A 1 -22.02 17.23 -15.13
N GLU A 2 -22.57 16.03 -15.16
CA GLU A 2 -23.35 15.51 -14.04
C GLU A 2 -22.63 14.27 -13.55
N ILE A 3 -22.07 14.35 -12.35
CA ILE A 3 -21.34 13.25 -11.72
C ILE A 3 -22.36 12.55 -10.83
N VAL A 4 -22.71 11.31 -11.17
CA VAL A 4 -23.71 10.53 -10.43
C VAL A 4 -22.98 9.56 -9.50
N TYR A 5 -23.25 9.69 -8.21
CA TYR A 5 -22.76 8.79 -7.16
C TYR A 5 -23.89 7.87 -6.70
N ASP A 6 -23.57 6.64 -6.28
CA ASP A 6 -24.54 5.80 -5.59
C ASP A 6 -24.78 6.25 -4.14
N ALA A 7 -25.77 5.65 -3.49
CA ALA A 7 -26.09 5.88 -2.08
C ALA A 7 -24.95 5.50 -1.10
N LYS A 8 -23.89 4.85 -1.58
CA LYS A 8 -22.70 4.46 -0.83
C LYS A 8 -21.47 5.31 -1.20
N VAL A 9 -21.66 6.40 -1.96
CA VAL A 9 -20.61 7.31 -2.43
C VAL A 9 -19.57 6.61 -3.33
N ASN A 10 -19.97 5.53 -4.00
CA ASN A 10 -19.19 4.97 -5.09
C ASN A 10 -19.51 5.73 -6.38
N LEU A 11 -18.46 6.11 -7.11
CA LEU A 11 -18.58 6.68 -8.44
C LEU A 11 -19.12 5.60 -9.38
N LEU A 12 -20.39 5.73 -9.80
CA LEU A 12 -21.05 4.71 -10.61
C LEU A 12 -20.59 4.73 -12.06
N GLU A 13 -20.23 5.91 -12.59
CA GLU A 13 -19.77 6.03 -13.97
C GLU A 13 -19.05 7.37 -14.19
N GLU A 14 -17.76 7.33 -14.48
CA GLU A 14 -17.13 8.34 -15.32
C GLU A 14 -17.19 7.86 -16.78
N LYS A 15 -18.40 7.70 -17.33
CA LYS A 15 -18.54 7.48 -18.78
C LYS A 15 -18.45 8.81 -19.50
N ARG A 16 -17.22 9.18 -19.85
CA ARG A 16 -16.99 9.81 -21.13
C ARG A 16 -16.33 8.77 -22.03
N THR A 17 -17.14 7.93 -22.66
CA THR A 17 -16.78 7.50 -24.00
C THR A 17 -16.67 8.78 -24.81
N ASN A 18 -15.45 9.23 -25.09
CA ASN A 18 -15.22 10.39 -25.90
C ASN A 18 -15.93 10.13 -27.26
N SER A 19 -16.61 11.13 -27.83
CA SER A 19 -17.32 10.93 -29.11
C SER A 19 -16.40 10.33 -30.19
N MET A 20 -15.12 10.71 -30.13
CA MET A 20 -14.04 10.16 -30.96
C MET A 20 -13.82 8.66 -30.74
N ASP A 21 -13.82 8.19 -29.48
CA ASP A 21 -13.63 6.76 -29.16
C ASP A 21 -14.80 5.91 -29.67
N MET A 22 -16.02 6.44 -29.64
CA MET A 22 -17.18 5.74 -30.21
C MET A 22 -17.06 5.58 -31.73
N GLU A 23 -16.62 6.62 -32.42
CA GLU A 23 -16.44 6.61 -33.88
C GLU A 23 -15.33 5.65 -34.29
N VAL A 24 -14.18 5.68 -33.61
CA VAL A 24 -13.08 4.74 -33.82
C VAL A 24 -13.53 3.30 -33.58
N ASN A 25 -14.25 3.03 -32.48
CA ASN A 25 -14.77 1.70 -32.18
C ASN A 25 -15.78 1.20 -33.22
N ARG A 26 -16.61 2.10 -33.75
CA ARG A 26 -17.53 1.79 -34.84
C ARG A 26 -16.78 1.41 -36.11
N MET A 27 -15.84 2.26 -36.55
CA MET A 27 -15.02 1.99 -37.74
C MET A 27 -14.26 0.66 -37.61
N ALA A 28 -13.66 0.40 -36.45
CA ALA A 28 -12.96 -0.85 -36.18
C ALA A 28 -13.90 -2.08 -36.25
N SER A 29 -15.16 -1.92 -35.81
CA SER A 29 -16.16 -3.00 -35.88
C SER A 29 -16.61 -3.29 -37.31
N GLU A 30 -16.84 -2.24 -38.10
CA GLU A 30 -17.17 -2.36 -39.53
C GLU A 30 -16.03 -3.05 -40.28
N MET A 31 -14.78 -2.62 -40.07
CA MET A 31 -13.61 -3.24 -40.71
C MET A 31 -13.42 -4.72 -40.33
N ARG A 32 -13.61 -5.08 -39.05
CA ARG A 32 -13.55 -6.49 -38.61
C ARG A 32 -14.60 -7.34 -39.33
N LYS A 33 -15.82 -6.82 -39.47
CA LYS A 33 -16.91 -7.51 -40.18
C LYS A 33 -16.56 -7.74 -41.65
N ASP A 34 -15.98 -6.75 -42.31
CA ASP A 34 -15.60 -6.86 -43.72
C ASP A 34 -14.45 -7.85 -43.93
N MET A 35 -13.46 -7.86 -43.04
CA MET A 35 -12.37 -8.86 -43.07
C MET A 35 -12.89 -10.28 -42.84
N GLU A 36 -13.77 -10.48 -41.86
CA GLU A 36 -14.38 -11.79 -41.59
C GLU A 36 -15.20 -12.28 -42.80
N ASN A 37 -16.01 -11.41 -43.40
CA ASN A 37 -16.75 -11.72 -44.62
C ASN A 37 -15.81 -12.09 -45.78
N LEU A 38 -14.68 -11.41 -45.91
CA LEU A 38 -13.67 -11.70 -46.92
C LEU A 38 -13.09 -13.10 -46.70
N PHE A 39 -12.66 -13.42 -45.48
CA PHE A 39 -12.12 -14.74 -45.13
C PHE A 39 -13.13 -15.88 -45.33
N GLN A 40 -14.39 -15.68 -44.99
CA GLN A 40 -15.44 -16.68 -45.23
C GLN A 40 -15.63 -16.95 -46.73
N ARG A 41 -15.56 -15.90 -47.57
CA ARG A 41 -15.71 -16.04 -49.03
C ARG A 41 -14.47 -16.67 -49.67
N SER A 42 -13.27 -16.24 -49.27
CA SER A 42 -12.01 -16.74 -49.81
C SER A 42 -11.58 -18.09 -49.23
N GLY A 43 -12.11 -18.49 -48.07
CA GLY A 43 -11.80 -19.76 -47.40
C GLY A 43 -12.18 -21.02 -48.18
N ASN A 44 -12.91 -20.86 -49.28
CA ASN A 44 -13.28 -21.96 -50.18
C ASN A 44 -12.14 -22.34 -51.16
N SER A 45 -11.06 -21.56 -51.24
CA SER A 45 -9.90 -21.86 -52.08
C SER A 45 -8.58 -21.34 -51.46
N VAL A 46 -7.56 -22.19 -51.50
CA VAL A 46 -6.22 -21.88 -50.97
C VAL A 46 -5.56 -20.74 -51.74
N ASP A 47 -5.74 -20.71 -53.07
CA ASP A 47 -5.16 -19.67 -53.92
C ASP A 47 -5.76 -18.30 -53.61
N THR A 48 -7.08 -18.23 -53.39
CA THR A 48 -7.75 -16.99 -53.00
C THR A 48 -7.34 -16.52 -51.61
N MET A 49 -7.13 -17.43 -50.66
CA MET A 49 -6.57 -17.07 -49.34
C MET A 49 -5.13 -16.56 -49.42
N HIS A 50 -4.31 -17.10 -50.32
CA HIS A 50 -2.96 -16.59 -50.56
C HIS A 50 -2.97 -15.15 -51.10
N ILE A 51 -3.90 -14.83 -52.01
CA ILE A 51 -4.09 -13.47 -52.51
C ILE A 51 -4.48 -12.52 -51.37
N VAL A 52 -5.48 -12.91 -50.56
CA VAL A 52 -5.93 -12.11 -49.41
C VAL A 52 -4.78 -11.88 -48.43
N LYS A 53 -4.01 -12.93 -48.09
CA LYS A 53 -2.85 -12.83 -47.21
C LYS A 53 -1.80 -11.87 -47.77
N SER A 54 -1.47 -11.97 -49.05
CA SER A 54 -0.46 -11.10 -49.69
C SER A 54 -0.88 -9.64 -49.65
N LYS A 55 -2.15 -9.34 -49.92
CA LYS A 55 -2.68 -7.97 -49.90
C LYS A 55 -2.76 -7.41 -48.48
N PHE A 56 -3.19 -8.23 -47.52
CA PHE A 56 -3.22 -7.82 -46.12
C PHE A 56 -1.82 -7.54 -45.57
N GLN A 57 -0.84 -8.38 -45.90
CA GLN A 57 0.55 -8.16 -45.49
C GLN A 57 1.11 -6.84 -46.04
N GLN A 58 0.88 -6.56 -47.33
CA GLN A 58 1.29 -5.30 -47.94
C GLN A 58 0.68 -4.09 -47.21
N PHE A 59 -0.63 -4.12 -46.95
CA PHE A 59 -1.32 -3.07 -46.21
C PHE A 59 -0.75 -2.88 -44.80
N VAL A 60 -0.49 -3.98 -44.08
CA VAL A 60 0.09 -3.93 -42.73
C VAL A 60 1.48 -3.26 -42.76
N ASP A 61 2.28 -3.55 -43.76
CA ASP A 61 3.63 -2.99 -43.85
C ASP A 61 3.60 -1.50 -44.25
N GLU A 62 2.71 -1.08 -45.16
CA GLU A 62 2.45 0.34 -45.46
C GLU A 62 2.02 1.12 -44.21
N ILE A 63 1.10 0.57 -43.41
CA ILE A 63 0.62 1.21 -42.17
C ILE A 63 1.72 1.31 -41.10
N LYS A 64 2.65 0.34 -41.03
CA LYS A 64 3.79 0.40 -40.10
C LYS A 64 4.79 1.48 -40.48
N GLU A 65 4.92 1.82 -41.75
CA GLU A 65 5.81 2.90 -42.21
C GLU A 65 5.20 4.28 -41.91
N GLU A 66 3.89 4.43 -42.06
CA GLU A 66 3.16 5.69 -41.84
C GLU A 66 2.87 5.97 -40.35
N LEU A 67 2.60 4.93 -39.56
CA LEU A 67 2.44 5.11 -38.13
C LEU A 67 3.82 5.30 -37.49
N PRO A 68 4.01 6.31 -36.63
CA PRO A 68 5.21 6.38 -35.81
C PRO A 68 5.29 5.04 -35.08
N ALA A 69 6.48 4.45 -35.04
CA ALA A 69 6.77 3.29 -34.20
C ALA A 69 6.51 3.71 -32.76
N ASN A 70 5.25 3.65 -32.34
CA ASN A 70 4.81 3.88 -30.98
C ASN A 70 5.15 2.58 -30.23
N GLN A 71 6.44 2.22 -30.29
CA GLN A 71 7.07 1.30 -29.39
C GLN A 71 7.28 2.06 -28.10
N GLN A 72 6.17 2.55 -27.52
CA GLN A 72 6.18 2.91 -26.12
C GLN A 72 6.58 1.62 -25.43
N SER A 73 7.81 1.58 -24.92
CA SER A 73 8.32 0.37 -24.32
C SER A 73 7.35 -0.02 -23.20
N ARG A 74 7.18 -1.32 -22.95
CA ARG A 74 6.34 -1.76 -21.82
C ARG A 74 6.76 -1.07 -20.51
N VAL A 75 8.04 -0.69 -20.40
CA VAL A 75 8.58 0.12 -19.31
C VAL A 75 7.96 1.52 -19.31
N GLU A 76 7.97 2.25 -20.42
CA GLU A 76 7.36 3.58 -20.54
C GLU A 76 5.85 3.58 -20.25
N GLU A 77 5.12 2.54 -20.66
CA GLU A 77 3.71 2.38 -20.33
C GLU A 77 3.51 2.26 -18.81
N ILE A 78 4.30 1.39 -18.17
CA ILE A 78 4.24 1.18 -16.71
C ILE A 78 4.65 2.45 -15.97
N GLU A 79 5.74 3.10 -16.37
CA GLU A 79 6.24 4.35 -15.77
C GLU A 79 5.22 5.49 -15.91
N GLY A 80 4.55 5.58 -17.06
CA GLY A 80 3.46 6.52 -17.28
C GLY A 80 2.25 6.26 -16.37
N PHE A 81 1.89 4.99 -16.17
CA PHE A 81 0.80 4.60 -15.28
C PHE A 81 1.10 4.91 -13.81
N ILE A 82 2.29 4.55 -13.32
CA ILE A 82 2.70 4.81 -11.93
C ILE A 82 3.17 6.26 -11.70
N ARG A 83 3.33 7.04 -12.79
CA ARG A 83 3.88 8.41 -12.83
C ARG A 83 5.25 8.53 -12.14
N CYS A 84 6.03 7.46 -12.17
CA CYS A 84 7.34 7.33 -11.56
C CYS A 84 8.24 6.47 -12.45
N SER A 85 9.54 6.75 -12.43
CA SER A 85 10.53 5.94 -13.13
C SER A 85 10.86 4.67 -12.34
N ILE A 86 10.99 3.54 -13.04
CA ILE A 86 11.44 2.28 -12.46
C ILE A 86 12.95 2.37 -12.27
N PRO A 87 13.49 2.15 -11.05
CA PRO A 87 14.93 2.20 -10.85
C PRO A 87 15.62 1.08 -11.63
N SER A 88 16.75 1.42 -12.26
CA SER A 88 17.58 0.46 -13.00
C SER A 88 18.25 -0.59 -12.09
N GLU A 89 18.39 -0.30 -10.80
CA GLU A 89 19.01 -1.16 -9.81
C GLU A 89 18.31 -1.04 -8.45
N ILE A 90 18.17 -2.17 -7.75
CA ILE A 90 17.60 -2.22 -6.40
C ILE A 90 18.61 -2.89 -5.48
N ASN A 91 19.11 -2.13 -4.50
CA ASN A 91 20.00 -2.64 -3.46
C ASN A 91 19.18 -3.06 -2.22
N ILE A 92 18.99 -4.36 -2.04
CA ILE A 92 18.33 -4.91 -0.86
C ILE A 92 19.38 -5.13 0.22
N LEU A 93 19.44 -4.20 1.18
CA LEU A 93 20.34 -4.34 2.32
C LEU A 93 19.79 -5.37 3.31
N PRO A 94 20.64 -6.28 3.84
CA PRO A 94 20.23 -7.16 4.92
C PRO A 94 19.85 -6.34 6.16
N PRO A 95 18.94 -6.84 7.03
CA PRO A 95 18.44 -6.09 8.17
C PRO A 95 19.52 -5.54 9.11
N ASN A 96 20.68 -6.19 9.18
CA ASN A 96 21.82 -5.80 10.01
C ASN A 96 22.56 -4.55 9.51
N GLU A 97 22.42 -4.20 8.23
CA GLU A 97 23.11 -3.07 7.59
C GLU A 97 22.23 -1.82 7.52
N LEU A 98 20.94 -1.95 7.84
CA LEU A 98 20.06 -0.82 8.05
C LEU A 98 20.37 -0.19 9.42
N CYS A 99 21.29 0.79 9.43
CA CYS A 99 21.46 1.77 10.52
C CYS A 99 20.23 2.70 10.67
N SER A 100 19.01 2.16 10.52
CA SER A 100 17.81 2.88 10.91
C SER A 100 17.89 3.08 12.43
N ARG A 101 17.87 4.34 12.87
CA ARG A 101 17.98 4.78 14.27
C ARG A 101 16.88 4.25 15.20
N ARG A 102 16.09 3.27 14.76
CA ARG A 102 15.07 2.59 15.53
C ARG A 102 15.37 1.11 15.48
N ARG A 103 16.33 0.69 16.31
CA ARG A 103 16.23 -0.61 16.98
C ARG A 103 14.87 -0.55 17.68
N VAL A 104 13.81 -1.02 17.01
CA VAL A 104 12.44 -1.01 17.52
C VAL A 104 12.55 -1.70 18.86
N LYS A 105 12.51 -0.91 19.94
CA LYS A 105 12.34 -1.48 21.27
C LYS A 105 11.06 -2.25 21.12
N ARG A 106 11.13 -3.59 21.17
CA ARG A 106 9.92 -4.42 21.34
C ARG A 106 9.08 -3.67 22.35
N PHE A 107 7.83 -3.34 21.99
CA PHE A 107 6.88 -2.86 22.98
C PHE A 107 6.95 -3.89 24.10
N ARG A 108 7.60 -3.53 25.20
CA ARG A 108 7.78 -4.44 26.31
C ARG A 108 6.36 -4.69 26.77
N ALA A 109 5.84 -5.88 26.48
CA ALA A 109 4.59 -6.30 27.05
C ALA A 109 4.77 -6.13 28.56
N HIS A 110 3.98 -5.24 29.16
CA HIS A 110 3.95 -5.03 30.60
C HIS A 110 3.40 -6.26 31.36
N SER A 111 3.26 -7.40 30.67
CA SER A 111 2.49 -8.56 31.09
C SER A 111 3.29 -9.84 31.28
N ASP A 112 4.58 -9.89 30.89
CA ASP A 112 5.42 -11.06 31.12
C ASP A 112 6.51 -10.75 32.14
N LYS A 113 6.17 -11.00 33.40
CA LYS A 113 7.12 -11.06 34.50
C LYS A 113 8.13 -12.19 34.23
N GLY A 114 9.37 -11.85 33.89
CA GLY A 114 10.46 -12.84 33.87
C GLY A 114 11.70 -12.41 33.10
N GLY A 115 12.58 -11.64 33.74
CA GLY A 115 13.89 -11.29 33.18
C GLY A 115 14.72 -10.52 34.18
N SER A 116 15.40 -11.25 35.04
CA SER A 116 16.20 -10.81 36.17
C SER A 116 17.45 -10.04 35.76
N GLU A 117 17.42 -8.71 35.83
CA GLU A 117 18.61 -7.88 35.96
C GLU A 117 18.27 -6.73 36.91
N LYS A 118 19.14 -6.49 37.91
CA LYS A 118 18.96 -5.62 39.10
C LYS A 118 18.30 -6.29 40.31
N LYS A 119 18.91 -7.37 40.79
CA LYS A 119 18.68 -7.92 42.14
C LYS A 119 20.00 -8.11 42.88
N GLU A 120 20.78 -7.06 43.12
CA GLU A 120 21.82 -7.15 44.16
C GLU A 120 21.87 -5.98 45.15
N GLU A 121 21.47 -4.75 44.80
CA GLU A 121 21.59 -3.64 45.77
C GLU A 121 20.34 -3.37 46.64
N THR A 122 19.15 -3.78 46.21
CA THR A 122 17.89 -3.37 46.88
C THR A 122 17.31 -4.38 47.88
N LYS A 123 17.92 -5.56 48.06
CA LYS A 123 17.40 -6.59 48.98
C LYS A 123 17.81 -6.40 50.45
N LYS A 124 18.78 -5.53 50.76
CA LYS A 124 19.24 -5.32 52.15
C LYS A 124 18.39 -4.34 52.97
N LYS A 125 17.48 -3.56 52.36
CA LYS A 125 16.70 -2.50 53.03
C LYS A 125 15.20 -2.77 53.17
N LYS A 126 14.73 -4.02 53.04
CA LYS A 126 13.29 -4.31 53.11
C LYS A 126 12.71 -4.42 54.52
N ASN A 127 13.56 -4.49 55.55
CA ASN A 127 13.11 -4.71 56.93
C ASN A 127 13.44 -3.53 57.87
N GLU A 128 14.03 -2.44 57.37
CA GLU A 128 14.17 -1.21 58.16
C GLU A 128 12.89 -0.39 58.05
N ILE A 129 12.21 -0.20 59.17
CA ILE A 129 11.10 0.74 59.26
C ILE A 129 11.70 2.14 59.19
N VAL A 130 11.54 2.81 58.05
CA VAL A 130 12.07 4.16 57.84
C VAL A 130 11.10 5.19 58.45
N PRO A 131 11.58 6.11 59.31
CA PRO A 131 10.76 7.22 59.80
C PRO A 131 10.26 8.07 58.64
N HIS A 132 8.97 8.41 58.66
CA HIS A 132 8.35 9.28 57.67
C HIS A 132 7.58 10.40 58.37
N LEU A 133 7.40 11.53 57.68
CA LEU A 133 6.70 12.67 58.25
C LEU A 133 5.20 12.38 58.29
N CYS A 134 4.59 12.39 59.47
CA CYS A 134 3.15 12.22 59.57
C CYS A 134 2.44 13.48 59.10
N GLY A 135 1.48 13.34 58.18
CA GLY A 135 0.67 14.48 57.76
C GLY A 135 -0.24 15.07 58.86
N SER A 136 -0.54 14.32 59.93
CA SER A 136 -1.40 14.79 61.03
C SER A 136 -0.62 15.51 62.12
N CYS A 137 0.42 14.88 62.70
CA CYS A 137 1.24 15.52 63.74
C CYS A 137 2.43 16.33 63.22
N LYS A 138 2.74 16.25 61.91
CA LYS A 138 3.90 16.90 61.24
C LYS A 138 5.27 16.53 61.82
N GLU A 139 5.36 15.40 62.52
CA GLU A 139 6.60 14.89 63.10
C GLU A 139 7.13 13.67 62.31
N LEU A 140 8.44 13.44 62.35
CA LEU A 140 9.08 12.25 61.78
C LEU A 140 8.85 11.05 62.70
N ILE A 141 8.03 10.10 62.27
CA ILE A 141 7.51 9.02 63.10
C ILE A 141 7.44 7.70 62.32
N LEU A 142 7.12 6.61 63.02
CA LEU A 142 7.05 5.25 62.46
C LEU A 142 5.62 4.70 62.32
N HIS A 143 4.61 5.39 62.86
CA HIS A 143 3.20 4.99 62.76
C HIS A 143 2.54 5.45 61.45
N ASP A 144 1.52 4.75 60.95
CA ASP A 144 0.69 5.25 59.85
C ASP A 144 -0.11 6.48 60.33
N LYS A 145 -0.38 7.44 59.44
CA LYS A 145 -1.25 8.60 59.67
C LYS A 145 -2.63 8.20 60.21
N ARG A 146 -3.17 7.05 59.79
CA ARG A 146 -4.47 6.53 60.23
C ARG A 146 -4.54 6.19 61.71
N TYR A 147 -3.40 5.87 62.32
CA TYR A 147 -3.27 5.55 63.75
C TYR A 147 -2.48 6.61 64.50
N CYS A 148 -2.44 7.84 63.97
CA CYS A 148 -1.71 8.93 64.62
C CYS A 148 -2.35 9.22 66.00
N PRO A 149 -1.58 9.18 67.09
CA PRO A 149 -2.11 9.38 68.45
C PRO A 149 -2.68 10.79 68.63
N LYS A 150 -2.15 11.78 67.90
CA LYS A 150 -2.70 13.16 67.89
C LYS A 150 -3.99 13.32 67.06
N ASN A 151 -4.44 12.26 66.37
CA ASN A 151 -5.72 12.22 65.65
C ASN A 151 -6.83 11.52 66.47
N VAL A 152 -6.48 10.89 67.61
CA VAL A 152 -7.47 10.27 68.50
C VAL A 152 -7.89 11.32 69.51
N THR A 153 -8.95 12.05 69.19
CA THR A 153 -9.75 12.75 70.20
C THR A 153 -10.39 11.65 71.05
N LEU A 154 -9.86 11.39 72.25
CA LEU A 154 -10.62 10.71 73.30
C LEU A 154 -11.73 11.66 73.79
N PRO A 155 -12.88 11.12 74.23
CA PRO A 155 -14.18 11.82 74.35
C PRO A 155 -14.18 13.07 75.23
#